data_AF-A0A3N4ZPX6-F1
#
_entry.id   AF-A0A3N4ZPX6-F1
#
_cell.length_a   1.000
_cell.length_b   1.000
_cell.length_c   1.000
_cell.angle_alpha   90.00
_cell.angle_beta   90.00
_cell.angle_gamma   90.00
#
_symmetry.space_group_name_H-M   'P 1'
#
loop_
_entity.id
_entity.type
_entity.pdbx_description
1 polymer ?
#
loop_
_entity_poly.entity_id
_entity_poly.type
_entity_poly.pdbx_seq_one_letter_code
_entity_poly.pdbx_strand_id
1 'polypeptide(L)' 'MFPDSRNGIAKLDRNEYAALQQISKANGDISAAPQVTRDPRFTNNPGIVQKALDIYNGTYRP' A
#
# COMPACT_ATOMS: atom_id res chain seq x y z
N MET A 1 -21.44 1.22 22.26
CA MET A 1 -20.15 1.88 22.02
C MET A 1 -19.46 1.13 20.88
N PHE A 2 -19.56 1.64 19.66
CA PHE A 2 -18.78 1.12 18.54
C PHE A 2 -17.35 1.66 18.70
N PRO A 3 -16.30 0.85 18.61
CA PRO A 3 -14.93 1.36 18.73
C PRO A 3 -14.65 2.20 17.48
N ASP A 4 -14.74 3.53 17.60
CA ASP A 4 -14.68 4.43 16.44
C ASP A 4 -13.29 4.57 15.84
N SER A 5 -12.26 4.08 16.52
CA SER A 5 -10.88 4.21 16.06
C SER A 5 -10.08 3.00 16.51
N ARG A 6 -10.17 1.89 15.76
CA ARG A 6 -9.15 0.84 15.84
C ARG A 6 -7.85 1.45 15.33
N ASN A 7 -6.95 1.81 16.25
CA ASN A 7 -5.52 2.00 15.99
C ASN A 7 -5.02 0.78 15.19
N GLY A 8 -4.92 0.91 13.87
CA GLY A 8 -4.57 -0.21 12.99
C GLY A 8 -5.16 -0.16 11.58
N ILE A 9 -6.14 0.71 11.29
CA ILE A 9 -6.64 0.89 9.92
C ILE A 9 -5.97 2.12 9.31
N ALA A 10 -4.95 1.90 8.47
CA ALA A 10 -4.35 2.97 7.68
C ALA A 10 -5.42 3.57 6.74
N LYS A 11 -5.59 4.89 6.77
CA LYS A 11 -6.42 5.59 5.78
C LYS A 11 -5.69 5.56 4.44
N LEU A 12 -6.28 4.85 3.48
CA LEU A 12 -5.76 4.71 2.12
C LEU A 12 -6.72 5.34 1.12
N ASP A 13 -6.17 6.13 0.20
CA ASP A 13 -6.89 6.51 -1.00
C ASP A 13 -6.98 5.33 -2.00
N ARG A 14 -7.70 5.53 -3.11
CA ARG A 14 -7.93 4.47 -4.11
C ARG A 14 -6.64 3.95 -4.73
N ASN A 15 -5.64 4.80 -4.96
CA ASN A 15 -4.36 4.42 -5.54
C ASN A 15 -3.48 3.72 -4.50
N GLU A 16 -3.45 4.23 -3.27
CA GLU A 16 -2.73 3.60 -2.15
C GLU A 16 -3.26 2.19 -1.86
N TYR A 17 -4.58 2.02 -1.87
CA TYR A 17 -5.21 0.71 -1.71
C TYR A 17 -4.88 -0.23 -2.90
N ALA A 18 -4.88 0.30 -4.13
CA ALA A 18 -4.49 -0.48 -5.30
C ALA A 18 -3.02 -0.92 -5.22
N ALA A 19 -2.12 -0.06 -4.77
CA ALA A 19 -0.71 -0.39 -4.53
C ALA A 19 -0.59 -1.52 -3.51
N LEU A 20 -1.27 -1.40 -2.36
CA LEU A 20 -1.27 -2.42 -1.31
C LEU A 20 -1.77 -3.77 -1.82
N GLN A 21 -2.82 -3.78 -2.65
CA GLN A 21 -3.32 -5.01 -3.23
C GLN A 21 -2.31 -5.68 -4.15
N GLN A 22 -1.57 -4.92 -4.97
CA GLN A 22 -0.52 -5.47 -5.84
C GLN A 22 0.67 -5.99 -5.03
N ILE A 23 1.13 -5.24 -4.03
CA ILE A 23 2.23 -5.65 -3.14
C ILE A 23 1.84 -6.89 -2.35
N SER A 24 0.61 -6.95 -1.83
CA SER A 24 0.11 -8.13 -1.10
C SER A 24 0.04 -9.37 -1.99
N LYS A 25 -0.42 -9.25 -3.24
CA LYS A 25 -0.41 -10.35 -4.22
C LYS A 25 1.00 -10.83 -4.55
N ALA A 26 1.97 -9.93 -4.51
CA ALA A 26 3.38 -10.23 -4.74
C ALA A 26 4.15 -10.58 -3.46
N ASN A 27 3.47 -10.82 -2.33
CA ASN A 27 4.08 -11.11 -1.03
C ASN A 27 5.14 -10.09 -0.58
N GLY A 28 4.93 -8.81 -0.87
CA GLY A 28 5.88 -7.75 -0.54
C GLY A 28 6.99 -7.52 -1.57
N ASP A 29 7.10 -8.36 -2.60
CA ASP A 29 8.13 -8.21 -3.63
C ASP A 29 7.66 -7.30 -4.77
N ILE A 30 8.17 -6.07 -4.79
CA ILE A 30 7.87 -5.08 -5.83
C ILE A 30 8.32 -5.57 -7.22
N SER A 31 9.40 -6.35 -7.29
CA SER A 31 9.91 -6.90 -8.57
C SER A 31 8.95 -7.94 -9.14
N ALA A 32 8.24 -8.67 -8.29
CA ALA A 32 7.18 -9.60 -8.66
C ALA A 32 5.83 -8.90 -8.93
N ALA A 33 5.74 -7.58 -8.73
CA ALA A 33 4.55 -6.76 -8.97
C ALA A 33 4.75 -5.84 -10.20
N PRO A 34 4.71 -6.36 -11.45
CA PRO A 34 5.00 -5.57 -12.64
C PRO A 34 4.06 -4.37 -12.82
N GLN A 35 2.83 -4.44 -12.31
CA GLN A 35 1.90 -3.31 -12.36
C GLN A 35 2.41 -2.11 -11.55
N VAL A 36 3.02 -2.34 -10.38
CA VAL A 36 3.59 -1.29 -9.53
C VAL A 36 4.75 -0.58 -10.23
N THR A 37 5.51 -1.32 -11.04
CA THR A 37 6.67 -0.78 -11.77
C THR A 37 6.33 -0.15 -13.13
N ARG A 38 5.15 -0.43 -13.71
CA ARG A 38 4.80 -0.01 -15.09
C ARG A 38 3.62 0.95 -15.16
N ASP A 39 2.70 0.91 -14.20
CA ASP A 39 1.51 1.77 -14.24
C ASP A 39 1.90 3.21 -13.82
N PRO A 40 1.60 4.23 -14.67
CA PRO A 40 1.85 5.63 -14.37
C PRO A 40 1.34 6.09 -13.01
N ARG A 41 0.27 5.47 -12.50
CA ARG A 41 -0.32 5.77 -11.19
C ARG A 41 0.66 5.56 -10.05
N PHE A 42 1.51 4.54 -10.16
CA PHE A 42 2.52 4.18 -9.17
C PHE A 42 3.89 4.76 -9.52
N THR A 43 4.29 4.78 -10.80
CA THR A 43 5.59 5.34 -11.20
C THR A 43 5.67 6.85 -11.02
N ASN A 44 4.57 7.58 -11.21
CA ASN A 44 4.52 9.02 -10.97
C ASN A 44 4.35 9.35 -9.48
N ASN A 45 3.99 8.36 -8.65
CA ASN A 45 3.76 8.51 -7.21
C ASN A 45 4.49 7.40 -6.44
N PRO A 46 5.84 7.36 -6.42
CA PRO A 46 6.55 6.30 -5.71
C PRO A 46 6.22 6.25 -4.20
N GLY A 47 5.78 7.36 -3.61
CA GLY A 47 5.36 7.44 -2.21
C GLY A 47 4.18 6.52 -1.85
N ILE A 48 3.21 6.31 -2.75
CA ILE A 48 2.08 5.40 -2.47
C ILE A 48 2.52 3.93 -2.44
N VAL A 49 3.54 3.58 -3.22
CA VAL A 49 4.16 2.24 -3.24
C VAL A 49 4.91 2.00 -1.93
N GLN A 50 5.73 2.98 -1.51
CA GLN A 50 6.45 2.89 -0.26
C GLN A 50 5.50 2.77 0.93
N LYS A 51 4.47 3.61 0.99
CA LYS A 51 3.44 3.54 2.04
C LYS A 51 2.75 2.17 2.06
N ALA A 52 2.37 1.65 0.91
CA ALA A 52 1.76 0.34 0.81
C ALA A 52 2.70 -0.80 1.25
N LEU A 53 4.00 -0.69 0.98
CA LEU A 53 5.02 -1.62 1.47
C LEU A 53 5.16 -1.55 3.00
N ASP A 54 5.19 -0.34 3.57
CA ASP A 54 5.28 -0.14 5.01
C ASP A 54 4.04 -0.69 5.73
N ILE A 55 2.86 -0.56 5.12
CA ILE A 55 1.61 -1.15 5.64
C ILE A 55 1.68 -2.68 5.59
N TYR A 56 2.12 -3.26 4.46
CA TYR A 56 2.29 -4.70 4.32
C TYR A 56 3.27 -5.27 5.36
N ASN A 57 4.39 -4.57 5.59
CA ASN A 57 5.41 -4.95 6.57
C ASN A 57 5.00 -4.65 8.02
N GLY A 58 3.85 -4.00 8.25
CA GLY A 58 3.39 -3.60 9.58
C GLY A 58 4.24 -2.51 10.23
N THR A 59 5.09 -1.82 9.45
CA THR A 59 5.96 -0.73 9.92
C THR A 59 5.32 0.64 9.76
N TYR A 60 4.20 0.73 9.05
CA TYR A 60 3.46 1.98 8.84
C TYR A 60 2.97 2.57 10.16
N ARG A 61 3.34 3.83 10.42
CA ARG A 61 2.89 4.62 11.56
C ARG A 61 2.05 5.80 11.03
N PRO A 62 0.76 5.88 11.39
CA PRO A 62 -0.15 6.92 10.90
C PRO A 62 0.18 8.31 11.46
#